data_AF-A0A3D1QTM1-F1
#
_entry.id   AF-A0A3D1QTM1-F1
#
_cell.length_a   1.000
_cell.length_b   1.000
_cell.length_c   1.000
_cell.angle_alpha   90.00
_cell.angle_beta   90.00
_cell.angle_gamma   90.00
#
_symmetry.space_group_name_H-M   'P 1'
#
loop_
_entity.id
_entity.type
_entity.pdbx_description
1 polymer ?
#
loop_
_entity_poly.entity_id
_entity_poly.type
_entity_poly.pdbx_seq_one_letter_code
_entity_poly.pdbx_strand_id
1 'polypeptide(L)'
;MSAPLLAVRVLAVTGLFFCAANARAETPAQVHAPHRLRFDLGVGSAVGFAGGTYTWSPESAAHLELGAGLGHSGLIGSVMPKVSFGSSRDRFLLGLGGAFAYGPMGASGWLNADLAGYEHLGKSGLLLSAAVGLTYMLGSGGGPLPQARFGIGGWFGSRPASPATKPLPAGTPVAATSIGSGEQGSAQPDAGSASALGKPPPLVAPAAQPASAPAAQATGLPSTQEPSRAPSSTPSRRHRFGLDLGLFSAVGFAGATYAYLLDSMTLEAAAGFGVSGVQLSLMPKLRLGSEGIYYVFGIGPSYADSRPFHGGDETSVWLNADLLGFERELSSGFSLSGALGLTVLLWRNSAEGDLGLGPCLPQLRVGVGSWF
;
A
#
# COMPACT_ATOMS: atom_id res chain seq x y z
N MET A 1 2.63 -35.68 7.70
CA MET A 1 3.17 -34.87 8.83
C MET A 1 2.02 -34.52 9.76
N SER A 2 2.18 -34.65 11.08
CA SER A 2 1.14 -34.24 12.03
C SER A 2 1.04 -32.70 12.06
N ALA A 3 -0.19 -32.17 11.95
CA ALA A 3 -0.50 -30.74 12.05
C ALA A 3 0.25 -29.96 13.15
N PRO A 4 0.48 -30.50 14.38
CA PRO A 4 1.21 -29.77 15.42
C PRO A 4 2.66 -29.42 15.06
N LEU A 5 3.37 -30.28 14.32
CA LEU A 5 4.78 -30.04 14.00
C LEU A 5 4.95 -28.89 12.99
N LEU A 6 3.98 -28.71 12.10
CA LEU A 6 3.95 -27.63 11.12
C LEU A 6 3.73 -26.27 11.79
N ALA A 7 2.77 -26.21 12.72
CA ALA A 7 2.47 -25.00 13.50
C ALA A 7 3.68 -24.53 14.31
N VAL A 8 4.40 -25.45 14.97
CA VAL A 8 5.61 -25.13 15.74
C VAL A 8 6.71 -24.54 14.87
N ARG A 9 6.94 -25.07 13.66
CA ARG A 9 7.96 -24.54 12.74
C ARG A 9 7.61 -23.15 12.22
N VAL A 10 6.34 -22.90 11.88
CA VAL A 10 5.86 -21.58 11.45
C VAL A 10 6.02 -20.55 12.58
N LEU A 11 5.67 -20.92 13.81
CA LEU A 11 5.84 -20.07 14.99
C LEU A 11 7.32 -19.75 15.25
N ALA A 12 8.22 -20.72 15.11
CA ALA A 12 9.65 -20.51 15.31
C ALA A 12 10.27 -19.53 14.30
N VAL A 13 9.94 -19.67 13.00
CA VAL A 13 10.40 -18.73 11.95
C VAL A 13 9.84 -17.32 12.19
N THR A 14 8.57 -17.24 12.58
CA THR A 14 7.90 -15.97 12.94
C THR A 14 8.59 -15.26 14.11
N GLY A 15 8.93 -16.01 15.16
CA GLY A 15 9.61 -15.48 16.34
C GLY A 15 11.01 -14.93 16.04
N LEU A 16 11.81 -15.65 15.24
CA LEU A 16 13.15 -15.21 14.81
C LEU A 16 13.12 -13.90 14.03
N PHE A 17 12.14 -13.71 13.14
CA PHE A 17 12.00 -12.48 12.37
C PHE A 17 11.64 -11.28 13.27
N PHE A 18 10.78 -11.50 14.28
CA PHE A 18 10.39 -10.47 15.24
C PHE A 18 11.57 -10.02 16.12
N CYS A 19 12.45 -10.95 16.53
CA CYS A 19 13.67 -10.61 17.28
C CYS A 19 14.65 -9.78 16.43
N ALA A 20 14.79 -10.08 15.13
CA ALA A 20 15.68 -9.34 14.24
C ALA A 20 15.20 -7.91 13.95
N ALA A 21 13.88 -7.71 13.86
CA ALA A 21 13.28 -6.39 13.64
C ALA A 21 13.47 -5.43 14.83
N ASN A 22 13.38 -5.94 16.06
CA ASN A 22 13.51 -5.14 17.28
C ASN A 22 14.95 -4.64 17.54
N ALA A 23 15.96 -5.25 16.93
CA ALA A 23 17.37 -4.90 17.17
C ALA A 23 17.82 -3.57 16.53
N ARG A 24 16.95 -2.83 15.82
CA ARG A 24 17.36 -1.70 14.96
C ARG A 24 16.63 -0.36 15.10
N ALA A 25 15.68 -0.19 16.02
CA ALA A 25 14.84 1.01 16.05
C ALA A 25 15.29 2.05 17.11
N GLU A 26 16.26 2.90 16.79
CA GLU A 26 16.58 4.13 17.56
C GLU A 26 15.90 5.39 16.98
N THR A 27 14.77 5.26 16.29
CA THR A 27 14.06 6.42 15.70
C THR A 27 12.94 6.90 16.65
N PRO A 28 12.79 8.23 16.88
CA PRO A 28 11.83 8.76 17.85
C PRO A 28 10.40 8.26 17.59
N ALA A 29 9.74 7.86 18.67
CA ALA A 29 8.44 7.21 18.69
C ALA A 29 7.34 8.05 18.01
N GLN A 30 7.00 7.69 16.77
CA GLN A 30 5.74 8.13 16.18
C GLN A 30 4.61 7.26 16.74
N VAL A 31 3.62 7.96 17.29
CA VAL A 31 2.45 7.37 17.93
C VAL A 31 1.48 6.88 16.85
N HIS A 32 1.38 5.55 16.69
CA HIS A 32 0.52 4.92 15.68
C HIS A 32 -0.74 4.31 16.31
N ALA A 33 -1.83 4.25 15.54
CA ALA A 33 -2.99 3.46 15.94
C ALA A 33 -2.57 1.98 15.94
N PRO A 34 -2.75 1.27 17.05
CA PRO A 34 -2.21 -0.08 17.19
C PRO A 34 -2.94 -1.12 16.34
N HIS A 35 -4.13 -0.82 15.79
CA HIS A 35 -5.00 -1.80 15.16
C HIS A 35 -5.53 -1.34 13.79
N ARG A 36 -5.54 -2.25 12.82
CA ARG A 36 -6.03 -2.00 11.46
C ARG A 36 -6.82 -3.21 10.96
N LEU A 37 -7.89 -2.96 10.20
CA LEU A 37 -8.68 -4.00 9.54
C LEU A 37 -8.63 -3.72 8.05
N ARG A 38 -8.39 -4.77 7.27
CA ARG A 38 -8.30 -4.69 5.82
C ARG A 38 -9.03 -5.87 5.20
N PHE A 39 -9.73 -5.61 4.11
CA PHE A 39 -10.21 -6.64 3.22
C PHE A 39 -9.20 -6.78 2.09
N ASP A 40 -8.75 -7.99 1.86
CA ASP A 40 -7.67 -8.33 0.94
C ASP A 40 -8.17 -9.25 -0.17
N LEU A 41 -7.77 -8.96 -1.40
CA LEU A 41 -7.89 -9.81 -2.57
C LEU A 41 -6.49 -10.20 -3.05
N GLY A 42 -6.29 -11.44 -3.49
CA GLY A 42 -4.95 -11.85 -3.93
C GLY A 42 -4.91 -13.15 -4.71
N VAL A 43 -3.74 -13.43 -5.28
CA VAL A 43 -3.41 -14.70 -5.92
C VAL A 43 -2.19 -15.26 -5.19
N GLY A 44 -2.27 -16.53 -4.78
CA GLY A 44 -1.22 -17.17 -3.98
C GLY A 44 -1.02 -16.53 -2.61
N SER A 45 -1.97 -15.74 -2.12
CA SER A 45 -1.81 -14.98 -0.88
C SER A 45 -2.02 -15.83 0.38
N ALA A 46 -1.40 -15.38 1.48
CA ALA A 46 -1.59 -15.91 2.83
C ALA A 46 -3.06 -15.90 3.32
N VAL A 47 -3.96 -15.17 2.65
CA VAL A 47 -5.42 -15.17 2.93
C VAL A 47 -6.25 -15.82 1.82
N GLY A 48 -5.60 -16.41 0.81
CA GLY A 48 -6.28 -16.99 -0.35
C GLY A 48 -6.63 -15.96 -1.42
N PHE A 49 -7.81 -16.15 -2.02
CA PHE A 49 -8.35 -15.27 -3.06
C PHE A 49 -9.00 -14.01 -2.50
N ALA A 50 -9.69 -14.15 -1.38
CA ALA A 50 -10.37 -13.09 -0.68
C ALA A 50 -10.36 -13.36 0.83
N GLY A 51 -10.12 -12.33 1.65
CA GLY A 51 -10.10 -12.49 3.09
C GLY A 51 -10.05 -11.18 3.85
N GLY A 52 -10.18 -11.27 5.16
CA GLY A 52 -9.92 -10.16 6.08
C GLY A 52 -8.55 -10.32 6.73
N THR A 53 -7.83 -9.22 6.90
CA THR A 53 -6.65 -9.16 7.75
C THR A 53 -6.84 -8.15 8.88
N TYR A 54 -6.40 -8.56 10.06
CA TYR A 54 -6.24 -7.71 11.23
C TYR A 54 -4.75 -7.49 11.45
N THR A 55 -4.33 -6.22 11.49
CA THR A 55 -2.92 -5.89 11.76
C THR A 55 -2.80 -5.23 13.12
N TRP A 56 -1.99 -5.83 14.00
CA TRP A 56 -1.53 -5.23 15.24
C TRP A 56 -0.14 -4.62 15.06
N SER A 57 0.04 -3.38 15.47
CA SER A 57 1.28 -2.60 15.29
C SER A 57 1.77 -2.11 16.65
N PRO A 58 2.49 -2.95 17.42
CA PRO A 58 3.02 -2.54 18.72
C PRO A 58 4.01 -1.39 18.58
N GLU A 59 4.71 -1.31 17.45
CA GLU A 59 5.70 -0.29 17.14
C GLU A 59 5.48 0.28 15.72
N SER A 60 6.17 1.38 15.40
CA SER A 60 6.13 1.99 14.06
C SER A 60 6.71 1.07 12.99
N ALA A 61 7.81 0.38 13.32
CA ALA A 61 8.54 -0.46 12.39
C ALA A 61 8.04 -1.91 12.37
N ALA A 62 7.38 -2.41 13.42
CA ALA A 62 7.00 -3.81 13.55
C ALA A 62 5.48 -4.00 13.55
N HIS A 63 5.00 -4.98 12.78
CA HIS A 63 3.59 -5.32 12.66
C HIS A 63 3.38 -6.83 12.71
N LEU A 64 2.25 -7.25 13.27
CA LEU A 64 1.75 -8.61 13.20
C LEU A 64 0.42 -8.61 12.46
N GLU A 65 0.39 -9.24 11.29
CA GLU A 65 -0.83 -9.41 10.50
C GLU A 65 -1.42 -10.81 10.76
N LEU A 66 -2.70 -10.85 11.12
CA LEU A 66 -3.50 -12.06 11.26
C LEU A 66 -4.52 -12.09 10.14
N GLY A 67 -4.51 -13.12 9.33
CA GLY A 67 -5.39 -13.25 8.17
C GLY A 67 -6.37 -14.40 8.30
N ALA A 68 -7.59 -14.21 7.80
CA ALA A 68 -8.58 -15.26 7.60
C ALA A 68 -9.28 -15.06 6.26
N GLY A 69 -9.41 -16.11 5.46
CA GLY A 69 -10.01 -15.97 4.13
C GLY A 69 -10.38 -17.29 3.47
N LEU A 70 -10.68 -17.20 2.18
CA LEU A 70 -11.07 -18.30 1.32
C LEU A 70 -10.06 -18.42 0.19
N GLY A 71 -9.50 -19.61 0.02
CA GLY A 71 -8.68 -19.95 -1.14
C GLY A 71 -9.13 -21.26 -1.79
N HIS A 72 -8.37 -21.71 -2.78
CA HIS A 72 -8.70 -22.92 -3.54
C HIS A 72 -8.85 -24.15 -2.64
N SER A 73 -8.07 -24.23 -1.56
CA SER A 73 -8.07 -25.36 -0.62
C SER A 73 -9.10 -25.23 0.53
N GLY A 74 -9.93 -24.20 0.55
CA GLY A 74 -10.95 -23.97 1.59
C GLY A 74 -10.68 -22.74 2.47
N LEU A 75 -10.99 -22.87 3.77
CA LEU A 75 -10.75 -21.80 4.76
C LEU A 75 -9.26 -21.69 5.05
N ILE A 76 -8.74 -20.48 4.98
CA ILE A 76 -7.32 -20.16 5.19
C ILE A 76 -7.18 -19.29 6.43
N GLY A 77 -6.20 -19.62 7.28
CA GLY A 77 -5.70 -18.76 8.34
C GLY A 77 -4.23 -18.44 8.13
N SER A 78 -3.79 -17.24 8.51
CA SER A 78 -2.38 -16.85 8.44
C SER A 78 -1.91 -15.96 9.57
N VAL A 79 -0.61 -16.03 9.83
CA VAL A 79 0.12 -15.18 10.76
C VAL A 79 1.37 -14.68 10.05
N MET A 80 1.50 -13.37 9.93
CA MET A 80 2.57 -12.75 9.15
C MET A 80 3.17 -11.55 9.89
N PRO A 81 4.33 -11.72 10.55
CA PRO A 81 5.11 -10.59 11.00
C PRO A 81 5.58 -9.78 9.79
N LYS A 82 5.57 -8.46 9.95
CA LYS A 82 6.05 -7.51 8.95
C LYS A 82 6.91 -6.45 9.57
N VAL A 83 7.86 -5.97 8.79
CA VAL A 83 8.55 -4.72 9.05
C VAL A 83 8.07 -3.65 8.08
N SER A 84 7.96 -2.42 8.56
CA SER A 84 7.63 -1.27 7.72
C SER A 84 8.66 -0.16 7.79
N PHE A 85 8.76 0.58 6.69
CA PHE A 85 9.60 1.77 6.58
C PHE A 85 8.85 2.81 5.74
N GLY A 86 9.08 4.09 6.03
CA GLY A 86 8.40 5.19 5.35
C GLY A 86 7.76 6.17 6.33
N SER A 87 6.73 6.87 5.86
CA SER A 87 6.01 7.89 6.63
C SER A 87 4.73 7.32 7.26
N SER A 88 4.03 8.13 8.06
CA SER A 88 2.74 7.73 8.62
C SER A 88 1.65 7.48 7.56
N ARG A 89 1.75 8.13 6.39
CA ARG A 89 0.80 8.00 5.28
C ARG A 89 1.22 7.01 4.21
N ASP A 90 2.51 6.87 3.97
CA ASP A 90 3.04 6.05 2.87
C ASP A 90 4.11 5.12 3.44
N ARG A 91 3.82 3.82 3.44
CA ARG A 91 4.67 2.79 4.03
C ARG A 91 5.01 1.73 3.02
N PHE A 92 6.24 1.27 3.06
CA PHE A 92 6.67 0.04 2.43
C PHE A 92 6.71 -1.07 3.47
N LEU A 93 6.39 -2.30 3.04
CA LEU A 93 6.26 -3.46 3.91
C LEU A 93 7.11 -4.61 3.38
N LEU A 94 7.78 -5.30 4.30
CA LEU A 94 8.36 -6.62 4.06
C LEU A 94 7.80 -7.58 5.10
N GLY A 95 7.39 -8.77 4.69
CA GLY A 95 6.77 -9.74 5.60
C GLY A 95 7.16 -11.16 5.28
N LEU A 96 7.20 -12.01 6.31
CA LEU A 96 7.41 -13.44 6.16
C LEU A 96 6.51 -14.16 7.15
N GLY A 97 5.57 -14.96 6.67
CA GLY A 97 4.55 -15.59 7.50
C GLY A 97 4.19 -16.99 7.06
N GLY A 98 3.45 -17.69 7.92
CA GLY A 98 2.85 -18.97 7.57
C GLY A 98 1.36 -18.82 7.33
N ALA A 99 0.85 -19.60 6.38
CA ALA A 99 -0.58 -19.81 6.18
C ALA A 99 -0.91 -21.30 6.28
N PHE A 100 -2.11 -21.61 6.74
CA PHE A 100 -2.66 -22.95 6.77
C PHE A 100 -4.07 -22.94 6.18
N ALA A 101 -4.44 -24.01 5.48
CA ALA A 101 -5.82 -24.21 5.05
C ALA A 101 -6.36 -25.51 5.61
N TYR A 102 -7.67 -25.51 5.84
CA TYR A 102 -8.42 -26.70 6.13
C TYR A 102 -9.63 -26.78 5.19
N GLY A 103 -9.74 -27.90 4.49
CA GLY A 103 -10.82 -28.14 3.54
C GLY A 103 -11.02 -29.62 3.21
N PRO A 104 -11.84 -29.93 2.20
CA PRO A 104 -12.16 -31.30 1.80
C PRO A 104 -10.95 -32.15 1.43
N MET A 105 -9.86 -31.52 0.97
CA MET A 105 -8.60 -32.19 0.61
C MET A 105 -7.63 -32.33 1.81
N GLY A 106 -8.08 -32.03 3.03
CA GLY A 106 -7.29 -32.11 4.25
C GLY A 106 -6.62 -30.79 4.64
N ALA A 107 -5.58 -30.91 5.47
CA ALA A 107 -4.80 -29.78 5.94
C ALA A 107 -3.59 -29.52 5.03
N SER A 108 -3.39 -28.26 4.64
CA SER A 108 -2.23 -27.81 3.86
C SER A 108 -1.62 -26.57 4.51
N GLY A 109 -0.35 -26.30 4.23
CA GLY A 109 0.32 -25.11 4.76
C GLY A 109 1.35 -24.56 3.80
N TRP A 110 1.60 -23.26 3.92
CA TRP A 110 2.49 -22.49 3.06
C TRP A 110 3.31 -21.51 3.87
N LEU A 111 4.50 -21.18 3.37
CA LEU A 111 5.24 -19.99 3.76
C LEU A 111 4.97 -18.90 2.73
N ASN A 112 4.66 -17.70 3.18
CA ASN A 112 4.40 -16.53 2.34
C ASN A 112 5.43 -15.46 2.68
N ALA A 113 6.00 -14.83 1.65
CA ALA A 113 6.95 -13.74 1.79
C ALA A 113 6.44 -12.54 0.98
N ASP A 114 6.05 -11.47 1.65
CA ASP A 114 5.81 -10.17 1.02
C ASP A 114 7.18 -9.52 0.78
N LEU A 115 7.66 -9.57 -0.46
CA LEU A 115 8.97 -9.04 -0.85
C LEU A 115 8.93 -7.54 -1.19
N ALA A 116 7.77 -7.03 -1.58
CA ALA A 116 7.54 -5.61 -1.78
C ALA A 116 6.07 -5.30 -1.51
N GLY A 117 5.78 -4.74 -0.34
CA GLY A 117 4.47 -4.20 0.00
C GLY A 117 4.49 -2.67 0.05
N TYR A 118 3.33 -2.08 -0.21
CA TYR A 118 3.06 -0.65 -0.10
C TYR A 118 1.70 -0.43 0.55
N GLU A 119 1.60 0.57 1.43
CA GLU A 119 0.37 1.04 2.04
C GLU A 119 0.27 2.56 1.95
N HIS A 120 -0.89 3.04 1.50
CA HIS A 120 -1.28 4.45 1.53
C HIS A 120 -2.45 4.66 2.49
N LEU A 121 -2.29 5.58 3.43
CA LEU A 121 -3.33 6.03 4.35
C LEU A 121 -3.82 7.43 3.95
N GLY A 122 -5.03 7.47 3.39
CA GLY A 122 -5.71 8.70 3.04
C GLY A 122 -6.07 9.55 4.27
N LYS A 123 -6.34 10.83 4.06
CA LYS A 123 -6.76 11.76 5.13
C LYS A 123 -8.06 11.31 5.82
N SER A 124 -8.93 10.59 5.09
CA SER A 124 -10.18 10.02 5.58
C SER A 124 -10.00 8.80 6.50
N GLY A 125 -8.77 8.28 6.63
CA GLY A 125 -8.51 7.02 7.33
C GLY A 125 -8.68 5.78 6.46
N LEU A 126 -9.02 5.96 5.17
CA LEU A 126 -9.01 4.89 4.18
C LEU A 126 -7.57 4.41 3.95
N LEU A 127 -7.36 3.11 4.08
CA LEU A 127 -6.09 2.43 3.81
C LEU A 127 -6.19 1.67 2.50
N LEU A 128 -5.25 1.91 1.60
CA LEU A 128 -5.04 1.14 0.38
C LEU A 128 -3.71 0.39 0.53
N SER A 129 -3.67 -0.88 0.16
CA SER A 129 -2.45 -1.68 0.18
C SER A 129 -2.26 -2.47 -1.11
N ALA A 130 -1.01 -2.70 -1.46
CA ALA A 130 -0.60 -3.61 -2.50
C ALA A 130 0.66 -4.35 -2.03
N ALA A 131 0.78 -5.63 -2.33
CA ALA A 131 1.98 -6.40 -2.03
C ALA A 131 2.23 -7.45 -3.11
N VAL A 132 3.50 -7.67 -3.44
CA VAL A 132 3.98 -8.77 -4.28
C VAL A 132 5.01 -9.59 -3.54
N GLY A 133 5.07 -10.88 -3.84
CA GLY A 133 5.79 -11.82 -3.00
C GLY A 133 5.94 -13.22 -3.58
N LEU A 134 6.29 -14.15 -2.70
CA LEU A 134 6.44 -15.57 -3.01
C LEU A 134 5.69 -16.43 -1.98
N THR A 135 5.11 -17.51 -2.46
CA THR A 135 4.44 -18.52 -1.65
C THR A 135 5.03 -19.89 -1.90
N TYR A 136 5.45 -20.57 -0.84
CA TYR A 136 6.06 -21.88 -0.90
C TYR A 136 5.19 -22.90 -0.17
N MET A 137 4.73 -23.93 -0.89
CA MET A 137 3.88 -24.97 -0.32
C MET A 137 4.71 -25.98 0.47
N LEU A 138 4.35 -26.18 1.74
CA LEU A 138 5.07 -27.08 2.63
C LEU A 138 4.72 -28.54 2.30
N GLY A 139 5.72 -29.30 1.84
CA GLY A 139 5.63 -30.75 1.66
C GLY A 139 5.26 -31.24 0.25
N SER A 140 5.01 -30.36 -0.72
CA SER A 140 4.69 -30.77 -2.11
C SER A 140 5.90 -30.92 -3.03
N GLY A 141 7.12 -30.59 -2.57
CA GLY A 141 8.32 -30.58 -3.41
C GLY A 141 8.32 -29.53 -4.53
N GLY A 142 7.26 -28.73 -4.65
CA GLY A 142 7.16 -27.63 -5.61
C GLY A 142 8.02 -26.43 -5.21
N GLY A 143 8.49 -25.67 -6.20
CA GLY A 143 9.20 -24.41 -5.97
C GLY A 143 8.29 -23.28 -5.47
N PRO A 144 8.88 -22.11 -5.13
CA PRO A 144 8.10 -20.93 -4.76
C PRO A 144 7.24 -20.45 -5.94
N LEU A 145 6.00 -20.11 -5.65
CA LEU A 145 5.02 -19.53 -6.59
C LEU A 145 4.93 -18.02 -6.38
N PRO A 146 4.70 -17.22 -7.43
CA PRO A 146 4.47 -15.79 -7.28
C PRO A 146 3.17 -15.53 -6.50
N GLN A 147 3.21 -14.50 -5.65
CA GLN A 147 2.07 -14.01 -4.88
C GLN A 147 1.83 -12.54 -5.21
N ALA A 148 0.56 -12.14 -5.25
CA ALA A 148 0.18 -10.73 -5.15
C ALA A 148 -1.09 -10.54 -4.31
N ARG A 149 -1.20 -9.39 -3.64
CA ARG A 149 -2.33 -9.03 -2.77
C ARG A 149 -2.62 -7.54 -2.82
N PHE A 150 -3.90 -7.19 -2.74
CA PHE A 150 -4.44 -5.83 -2.75
C PHE A 150 -5.43 -5.73 -1.62
N GLY A 151 -5.32 -4.65 -0.86
CA GLY A 151 -6.17 -4.45 0.29
C GLY A 151 -6.82 -3.09 0.30
N ILE A 152 -8.06 -3.06 0.76
CA ILE A 152 -8.77 -1.84 1.14
C ILE A 152 -9.22 -1.99 2.59
N GLY A 153 -8.99 -0.96 3.40
CA GLY A 153 -9.22 -1.06 4.83
C GLY A 153 -9.34 0.28 5.52
N GLY A 154 -9.34 0.22 6.84
CA GLY A 154 -9.47 1.38 7.68
C GLY A 154 -8.74 1.22 9.00
N TRP A 155 -8.45 2.36 9.61
CA TRP A 155 -7.92 2.43 10.96
C TRP A 155 -9.08 2.48 11.93
N PHE A 156 -8.94 1.76 13.04
CA PHE A 156 -9.88 1.85 14.14
C PHE A 156 -9.13 1.85 15.47
N GLY A 157 -9.75 2.48 16.47
CA GLY A 157 -9.09 2.83 17.72
C GLY A 157 -8.74 4.31 17.76
N SER A 158 -8.79 4.87 18.97
CA SER A 158 -8.41 6.25 19.23
C SER A 158 -7.03 6.49 18.65
N ARG A 159 -6.86 7.53 17.81
CA ARG A 159 -5.52 8.07 17.57
C ARG A 159 -4.95 8.32 18.96
N PRO A 160 -3.84 7.68 19.35
CA PRO A 160 -3.30 8.00 20.65
C PRO A 160 -2.96 9.47 20.59
N ALA A 161 -3.47 10.22 21.57
CA ALA A 161 -3.44 11.68 21.55
C ALA A 161 -2.02 12.08 21.15
N SER A 162 -1.90 12.85 20.07
CA SER A 162 -0.61 13.38 19.63
C SER A 162 0.05 13.89 20.90
N PRO A 163 1.22 13.36 21.31
CA PRO A 163 1.78 13.62 22.62
C PRO A 163 1.74 15.13 22.73
N ALA A 164 0.88 15.62 23.65
CA ALA A 164 0.63 17.04 23.73
C ALA A 164 2.01 17.63 23.87
N THR A 165 2.47 18.33 22.83
CA THR A 165 3.72 19.07 22.89
C THR A 165 3.45 20.03 24.01
N LYS A 166 3.85 19.65 25.22
CA LYS A 166 3.65 20.44 26.41
C LYS A 166 4.27 21.77 26.01
N PRO A 167 3.47 22.84 25.85
CA PRO A 167 4.00 24.09 25.35
C PRO A 167 5.20 24.37 26.24
N LEU A 168 6.38 24.45 25.63
CA LEU A 168 7.59 24.82 26.35
C LEU A 168 7.21 26.08 27.12
N PRO A 169 7.33 26.09 28.46
CA PRO A 169 6.91 27.23 29.25
C PRO A 169 7.55 28.48 28.64
N ALA A 170 6.71 29.39 28.16
CA ALA A 170 7.16 30.63 27.57
C ALA A 170 7.96 31.38 28.63
N GLY A 171 9.29 31.41 28.47
CA GLY A 171 10.16 32.22 29.32
C GLY A 171 11.05 31.49 30.32
N THR A 172 11.55 30.28 30.04
CA THR A 172 12.82 29.90 30.68
C THR A 172 13.96 30.51 29.86
N PRO A 173 14.61 31.60 30.33
CA PRO A 173 15.82 32.08 29.66
C PRO A 173 16.85 30.95 29.67
N VAL A 174 17.35 30.60 28.48
CA VAL A 174 18.49 29.70 28.33
C VAL A 174 19.67 30.43 28.93
N ALA A 175 19.97 30.17 30.20
CA ALA A 175 21.24 30.55 30.78
C ALA A 175 22.32 29.82 29.97
N ALA A 176 23.11 30.59 29.23
CA ALA A 176 24.29 30.10 28.55
C ALA A 176 25.30 29.67 29.63
N THR A 177 25.24 28.41 30.05
CA THR A 177 26.24 27.86 30.96
C THR A 177 27.50 27.62 30.15
N SER A 178 28.49 28.48 30.35
CA SER A 178 29.86 28.27 29.88
C SER A 178 30.38 26.95 30.46
N ILE A 179 30.91 26.08 29.59
CA ILE A 179 31.56 24.83 29.98
C ILE A 179 32.84 25.18 30.74
N GLY A 180 32.78 25.09 32.07
CA GLY A 180 33.96 25.04 32.94
C GLY A 180 34.33 23.58 33.16
N SER A 181 35.52 23.20 32.71
CA SER A 181 36.18 21.94 33.07
C SER A 181 36.46 21.91 34.56
N GLY A 182 35.89 20.96 35.28
CA GLY A 182 36.05 20.81 36.73
C GLY A 182 35.87 19.35 37.17
N GLU A 183 36.70 18.96 38.13
CA GLU A 183 37.11 17.60 38.49
C GLU A 183 36.06 16.69 39.15
N GLN A 184 36.48 15.43 39.24
CA GLN A 184 35.90 14.29 39.95
C GLN A 184 35.43 14.61 41.38
N GLY A 185 34.31 13.99 41.76
CA GLY A 185 33.88 13.88 43.15
C GLY A 185 32.85 12.76 43.33
N SER A 186 33.31 11.66 43.93
CA SER A 186 32.52 10.53 44.41
C SER A 186 31.76 10.88 45.71
N ALA A 187 30.46 10.59 45.79
CA ALA A 187 29.77 10.24 47.06
C ALA A 187 28.32 9.77 46.84
N GLN A 188 28.07 8.53 47.30
CA GLN A 188 26.98 8.03 48.17
C GLN A 188 25.48 8.39 47.92
N PRO A 189 24.56 7.39 48.02
CA PRO A 189 23.13 7.61 48.02
C PRO A 189 22.57 7.75 49.44
N ASP A 190 21.81 8.81 49.70
CA ASP A 190 20.95 8.93 50.89
C ASP A 190 19.47 8.91 50.50
N ALA A 191 18.73 8.09 51.23
CA ALA A 191 17.28 8.01 51.24
C ALA A 191 16.68 9.25 51.91
N GLY A 192 15.58 9.78 51.36
CA GLY A 192 14.91 10.94 51.93
C GLY A 192 13.48 11.09 51.45
N SER A 193 12.56 10.57 52.26
CA SER A 193 11.13 10.89 52.26
C SER A 193 10.88 12.40 52.44
N ALA A 194 9.96 12.99 51.68
CA ALA A 194 9.19 14.14 52.16
C ALA A 194 7.97 14.42 51.26
N SER A 195 6.79 14.21 51.86
CA SER A 195 5.52 14.81 51.48
C SER A 195 5.61 16.32 51.33
N ALA A 196 5.03 16.87 50.25
CA ALA A 196 4.63 18.27 50.20
C ALA A 196 3.31 18.39 49.42
N LEU A 197 2.22 18.45 50.18
CA LEU A 197 0.88 18.76 49.73
C LEU A 197 0.82 20.27 49.41
N GLY A 198 1.06 20.61 48.15
CA GLY A 198 1.02 21.99 47.64
C GLY A 198 -0.41 22.48 47.42
N LYS A 199 -0.78 23.50 48.19
CA LYS A 199 -2.00 24.31 48.15
C LYS A 199 -2.32 24.81 46.73
N PRO A 200 -3.57 24.76 46.23
CA PRO A 200 -3.92 25.35 44.94
C PRO A 200 -3.90 26.89 45.01
N PRO A 201 -3.43 27.60 43.96
CA PRO A 201 -3.50 29.06 43.88
C PRO A 201 -4.95 29.54 43.67
N PRO A 202 -5.27 30.78 44.10
CA PRO A 202 -6.62 31.34 44.00
C PRO A 202 -7.02 31.62 42.55
N LEU A 203 -8.32 31.46 42.27
CA LEU A 203 -8.97 31.86 41.02
C LEU A 203 -8.72 33.35 40.77
N VAL A 204 -8.06 33.65 39.65
CA VAL A 204 -7.97 34.99 39.09
C VAL A 204 -9.28 35.29 38.35
N ALA A 205 -9.92 36.41 38.72
CA ALA A 205 -11.15 36.90 38.14
C ALA A 205 -11.02 37.19 36.63
N PRO A 206 -12.10 37.05 35.84
CA PRO A 206 -12.08 37.39 34.42
C PRO A 206 -11.88 38.89 34.22
N ALA A 207 -10.80 39.25 33.52
CA ALA A 207 -10.56 40.60 33.06
C ALA A 207 -11.64 41.03 32.07
N ALA A 208 -12.13 42.25 32.26
CA ALA A 208 -13.17 42.89 31.47
C ALA A 208 -12.86 42.91 29.97
N GLN A 209 -13.87 42.61 29.16
CA GLN A 209 -13.88 42.85 27.72
C GLN A 209 -13.73 44.35 27.44
N PRO A 210 -12.69 44.79 26.69
CA PRO A 210 -12.68 46.12 26.16
C PRO A 210 -13.72 46.26 25.05
N ALA A 211 -14.46 47.36 25.16
CA ALA A 211 -15.56 47.76 24.31
C ALA A 211 -15.18 47.88 22.83
N SER A 212 -16.16 47.56 22.00
CA SER A 212 -16.23 47.71 20.56
C SER A 212 -15.78 49.11 20.12
N ALA A 213 -14.69 49.18 19.36
CA ALA A 213 -14.32 50.38 18.62
C ALA A 213 -15.22 50.53 17.38
N PRO A 214 -15.65 51.75 17.03
CA PRO A 214 -16.53 52.00 15.90
C PRO A 214 -15.83 51.76 14.57
N ALA A 215 -16.59 51.21 13.62
CA ALA A 215 -16.22 50.95 12.24
C ALA A 215 -15.67 52.21 11.57
N ALA A 216 -14.36 52.23 11.32
CA ALA A 216 -13.76 53.15 10.37
C ALA A 216 -14.20 52.75 8.97
N GLN A 217 -14.96 53.64 8.32
CA GLN A 217 -15.29 53.56 6.91
C GLN A 217 -13.99 53.55 6.11
N ALA A 218 -13.66 52.38 5.57
CA ALA A 218 -12.57 52.20 4.63
C ALA A 218 -12.92 52.97 3.34
N THR A 219 -12.30 54.12 3.19
CA THR A 219 -12.24 54.91 1.97
C THR A 219 -11.64 54.03 0.87
N GLY A 220 -12.31 54.01 -0.28
CA GLY A 220 -12.02 53.14 -1.40
C GLY A 220 -10.55 53.17 -1.82
N LEU A 221 -9.88 52.05 -1.61
CA LEU A 221 -8.64 51.75 -2.31
C LEU A 221 -9.00 51.53 -3.79
N PRO A 222 -8.21 52.08 -4.73
CA PRO A 222 -8.42 51.86 -6.15
C PRO A 222 -8.40 50.36 -6.41
N SER A 223 -9.42 49.86 -7.12
CA SER A 223 -9.49 48.50 -7.62
C SER A 223 -8.25 48.22 -8.44
N THR A 224 -7.23 47.69 -7.79
CA THR A 224 -6.05 47.11 -8.41
C THR A 224 -6.61 45.94 -9.19
N GLN A 225 -6.85 46.14 -10.48
CA GLN A 225 -7.21 45.08 -11.40
C GLN A 225 -6.16 43.99 -11.21
N GLU A 226 -6.58 42.91 -10.54
CA GLU A 226 -5.77 41.73 -10.38
C GLU A 226 -5.40 41.32 -11.80
N PRO A 227 -4.12 41.40 -12.19
CA PRO A 227 -3.72 41.19 -13.56
C PRO A 227 -4.27 39.83 -13.96
N SER A 228 -5.16 39.83 -14.96
CA SER A 228 -5.78 38.64 -15.53
C SER A 228 -4.64 37.69 -15.83
N ARG A 229 -4.40 36.74 -14.90
CA ARG A 229 -3.37 35.73 -15.06
C ARG A 229 -3.85 34.94 -16.25
N ALA A 230 -3.20 35.17 -17.40
CA ALA A 230 -3.36 34.33 -18.57
C ALA A 230 -3.30 32.90 -18.05
N PRO A 231 -4.30 32.05 -18.36
CA PRO A 231 -4.31 30.69 -17.87
C PRO A 231 -2.97 30.09 -18.26
N SER A 232 -2.16 29.78 -17.25
CA SER A 232 -0.87 29.14 -17.44
C SER A 232 -1.18 27.80 -18.07
N SER A 233 -1.11 27.73 -19.40
CA SER A 233 -1.26 26.53 -20.17
C SER A 233 -0.03 25.69 -19.89
N THR A 234 -0.03 25.03 -18.74
CA THR A 234 0.94 23.99 -18.44
C THR A 234 0.89 23.03 -19.62
N PRO A 235 2.02 22.74 -20.29
CA PRO A 235 2.03 21.86 -21.45
C PRO A 235 1.31 20.57 -21.08
N SER A 236 0.22 20.25 -21.81
CA SER A 236 -0.52 19.02 -21.57
C SER A 236 0.39 17.87 -21.96
N ARG A 237 0.99 17.19 -20.99
CA ARG A 237 1.70 15.94 -21.24
C ARG A 237 0.66 14.93 -21.71
N ARG A 238 0.71 14.59 -23.00
CA ARG A 238 -0.30 13.72 -23.62
C ARG A 238 0.19 12.29 -23.78
N HIS A 239 1.49 12.06 -23.68
CA HIS A 239 2.08 10.76 -23.94
C HIS A 239 2.64 10.19 -22.64
N ARG A 240 2.44 8.90 -22.41
CA ARG A 240 3.04 8.17 -21.30
C ARG A 240 3.76 6.95 -21.84
N PHE A 241 5.00 6.74 -21.40
CA PHE A 241 5.68 5.46 -21.55
C PHE A 241 5.80 4.81 -20.18
N GLY A 242 5.53 3.52 -20.08
CA GLY A 242 5.51 2.79 -18.82
C GLY A 242 6.04 1.37 -18.91
N LEU A 243 6.34 0.83 -17.75
CA LEU A 243 6.65 -0.57 -17.52
C LEU A 243 5.65 -1.12 -16.52
N ASP A 244 5.00 -2.20 -16.90
CA ASP A 244 3.94 -2.83 -16.13
C ASP A 244 4.33 -4.27 -15.78
N LEU A 245 3.99 -4.68 -14.57
CA LEU A 245 4.05 -6.06 -14.10
C LEU A 245 2.63 -6.53 -13.83
N GLY A 246 2.30 -7.75 -14.25
CA GLY A 246 0.95 -8.27 -14.15
C GLY A 246 0.85 -9.73 -13.73
N LEU A 247 -0.32 -10.10 -13.22
CA LEU A 247 -0.74 -11.50 -13.11
C LEU A 247 -1.97 -11.66 -13.98
N PHE A 248 -1.90 -12.61 -14.93
CA PHE A 248 -2.94 -12.84 -15.93
C PHE A 248 -3.36 -11.57 -16.68
N SER A 249 -2.44 -10.60 -16.84
CA SER A 249 -2.72 -9.32 -17.48
C SER A 249 -2.60 -9.37 -19.00
N ALA A 250 -3.23 -8.40 -19.67
CA ALA A 250 -3.11 -8.10 -21.11
C ALA A 250 -1.67 -7.93 -21.64
N VAL A 251 -0.74 -7.62 -20.73
CA VAL A 251 0.71 -7.47 -20.98
C VAL A 251 1.52 -8.67 -20.51
N GLY A 252 0.86 -9.67 -19.94
CA GLY A 252 1.50 -10.82 -19.33
C GLY A 252 2.06 -10.50 -17.94
N PHE A 253 3.20 -11.13 -17.63
CA PHE A 253 3.93 -10.94 -16.38
C PHE A 253 4.70 -9.63 -16.32
N ALA A 254 5.25 -9.22 -17.46
CA ALA A 254 6.00 -7.97 -17.61
C ALA A 254 5.83 -7.42 -19.02
N GLY A 255 5.62 -6.12 -19.15
CA GLY A 255 5.46 -5.47 -20.45
C GLY A 255 5.74 -3.98 -20.42
N ALA A 256 5.95 -3.42 -21.62
CA ALA A 256 5.99 -1.99 -21.84
C ALA A 256 4.61 -1.48 -22.27
N THR A 257 4.23 -0.31 -21.77
CA THR A 257 2.99 0.38 -22.11
C THR A 257 3.28 1.73 -22.74
N TYR A 258 2.47 2.10 -23.72
CA TYR A 258 2.40 3.42 -24.28
C TYR A 258 0.96 3.92 -24.17
N ALA A 259 0.75 5.02 -23.48
CA ALA A 259 -0.55 5.62 -23.28
C ALA A 259 -0.64 7.00 -23.94
N TYR A 260 -1.75 7.26 -24.62
CA TYR A 260 -2.09 8.56 -25.19
C TYR A 260 -3.33 9.12 -24.50
N LEU A 261 -3.16 10.26 -23.82
CA LEU A 261 -4.21 10.97 -23.12
C LEU A 261 -5.03 11.82 -24.09
N LEU A 262 -6.30 11.45 -24.21
CA LEU A 262 -7.41 12.26 -24.71
C LEU A 262 -8.06 12.96 -23.49
N ASP A 263 -9.09 13.78 -23.68
CA ASP A 263 -9.69 14.60 -22.62
C ASP A 263 -9.94 13.83 -21.31
N SER A 264 -10.90 12.90 -21.31
CA SER A 264 -11.22 12.02 -20.16
C SER A 264 -10.88 10.56 -20.43
N MET A 265 -10.24 10.28 -21.56
CA MET A 265 -9.90 8.92 -21.99
C MET A 265 -8.40 8.77 -22.21
N THR A 266 -7.90 7.56 -22.06
CA THR A 266 -6.52 7.21 -22.38
C THR A 266 -6.54 5.99 -23.27
N LEU A 267 -5.89 6.07 -24.43
CA LEU A 267 -5.67 4.91 -25.28
C LEU A 267 -4.32 4.30 -24.92
N GLU A 268 -4.32 3.10 -24.38
CA GLU A 268 -3.10 2.38 -24.02
C GLU A 268 -2.82 1.25 -25.01
N ALA A 269 -1.63 1.24 -25.60
CA ALA A 269 -1.09 0.13 -26.35
C ALA A 269 0.02 -0.51 -25.51
N ALA A 270 0.10 -1.84 -25.51
CA ALA A 270 1.07 -2.52 -24.69
C ALA A 270 1.63 -3.77 -25.34
N ALA A 271 2.88 -4.07 -25.01
CA ALA A 271 3.60 -5.24 -25.49
C ALA A 271 4.35 -5.89 -24.32
N GLY A 272 4.20 -7.19 -24.14
CA GLY A 272 4.85 -7.89 -23.02
C GLY A 272 4.92 -9.39 -23.18
N PHE A 273 5.30 -10.06 -22.10
CA PHE A 273 5.51 -11.50 -22.05
C PHE A 273 4.70 -12.10 -20.91
N GLY A 274 3.84 -13.07 -21.23
CA GLY A 274 3.01 -13.80 -20.27
C GLY A 274 3.15 -15.31 -20.39
N VAL A 275 2.31 -16.05 -19.65
CA VAL A 275 2.26 -17.54 -19.70
C VAL A 275 2.06 -18.04 -21.14
N SER A 276 1.23 -17.33 -21.90
CA SER A 276 0.89 -17.64 -23.29
C SER A 276 1.85 -17.01 -24.31
N GLY A 277 3.03 -16.55 -23.89
CA GLY A 277 4.06 -16.00 -24.79
C GLY A 277 4.02 -14.49 -24.96
N VAL A 278 4.33 -14.02 -26.18
CA VAL A 278 4.35 -12.58 -26.48
C VAL A 278 2.92 -12.08 -26.58
N GLN A 279 2.62 -11.00 -25.86
CA GLN A 279 1.29 -10.41 -25.81
C GLN A 279 1.31 -8.98 -26.31
N LEU A 280 0.32 -8.64 -27.13
CA LEU A 280 0.05 -7.29 -27.59
C LEU A 280 -1.37 -6.92 -27.18
N SER A 281 -1.56 -5.74 -26.60
CA SER A 281 -2.90 -5.28 -26.20
C SER A 281 -3.16 -3.83 -26.56
N LEU A 282 -4.45 -3.53 -26.74
CA LEU A 282 -4.95 -2.19 -26.97
C LEU A 282 -6.14 -1.96 -26.04
N MET A 283 -5.99 -1.05 -25.08
CA MET A 283 -6.98 -0.78 -24.04
C MET A 283 -7.37 0.69 -24.05
N PRO A 284 -8.55 1.04 -24.58
CA PRO A 284 -9.18 2.30 -24.23
C PRO A 284 -9.56 2.28 -22.74
N LYS A 285 -9.20 3.36 -22.05
CA LYS A 285 -9.45 3.56 -20.63
C LYS A 285 -10.16 4.88 -20.38
N LEU A 286 -11.13 4.88 -19.48
CA LEU A 286 -11.71 6.06 -18.87
C LEU A 286 -10.84 6.46 -17.67
N ARG A 287 -10.40 7.72 -17.64
CA ARG A 287 -9.57 8.28 -16.57
C ARG A 287 -10.36 9.38 -15.85
N LEU A 288 -10.76 9.12 -14.61
CA LEU A 288 -11.58 10.03 -13.80
C LEU A 288 -10.77 10.53 -12.61
N GLY A 289 -10.68 11.84 -12.43
CA GLY A 289 -9.95 12.43 -11.30
C GLY A 289 -9.30 13.75 -11.66
N SER A 290 -8.51 14.29 -10.74
CA SER A 290 -7.80 15.56 -10.91
C SER A 290 -6.56 15.61 -10.01
N GLU A 291 -5.72 16.62 -10.19
CA GLU A 291 -4.55 16.88 -9.33
C GLU A 291 -3.56 15.70 -9.22
N GLY A 292 -3.37 14.98 -10.32
CA GLY A 292 -2.47 13.85 -10.35
C GLY A 292 -3.01 12.60 -9.64
N ILE A 293 -4.28 12.53 -9.25
CA ILE A 293 -4.91 11.30 -8.76
C ILE A 293 -6.05 10.93 -9.70
N TYR A 294 -5.97 9.73 -10.27
CA TYR A 294 -6.94 9.25 -11.23
C TYR A 294 -7.38 7.83 -10.92
N TYR A 295 -8.68 7.59 -11.05
CA TYR A 295 -9.27 6.27 -11.14
C TYR A 295 -9.40 5.89 -12.60
N VAL A 296 -9.06 4.64 -12.92
CA VAL A 296 -8.91 4.19 -14.29
C VAL A 296 -9.77 2.95 -14.51
N PHE A 297 -10.58 2.96 -15.57
CA PHE A 297 -11.41 1.82 -15.98
C PHE A 297 -11.14 1.54 -17.44
N GLY A 298 -10.86 0.30 -17.81
CA GLY A 298 -10.45 -0.03 -19.17
C GLY A 298 -11.03 -1.34 -19.64
N ILE A 299 -11.32 -1.44 -20.93
CA ILE A 299 -11.63 -2.72 -21.55
C ILE A 299 -11.02 -2.79 -22.93
N GLY A 300 -10.32 -3.87 -23.26
CA GLY A 300 -9.67 -3.98 -24.55
C GLY A 300 -9.17 -5.38 -24.89
N PRO A 301 -9.04 -5.69 -26.18
CA PRO A 301 -8.50 -6.97 -26.61
C PRO A 301 -6.99 -7.07 -26.36
N SER A 302 -6.52 -8.28 -26.13
CA SER A 302 -5.11 -8.64 -26.27
C SER A 302 -4.93 -9.88 -27.13
N TYR A 303 -3.90 -9.86 -27.96
CA TYR A 303 -3.46 -10.98 -28.77
C TYR A 303 -2.24 -11.61 -28.10
N ALA A 304 -2.23 -12.94 -28.00
CA ALA A 304 -1.11 -13.72 -27.46
C ALA A 304 -0.63 -14.74 -28.49
N ASP A 305 0.68 -14.75 -28.73
CA ASP A 305 1.38 -15.71 -29.58
C ASP A 305 2.17 -16.71 -28.72
N SER A 306 1.68 -17.95 -28.67
CA SER A 306 2.18 -19.02 -27.80
C SER A 306 3.32 -19.84 -28.43
N ARG A 307 3.65 -19.59 -29.71
CA ARG A 307 4.66 -20.32 -30.47
C ARG A 307 6.01 -20.48 -29.77
N PRO A 308 6.56 -19.45 -29.07
CA PRO A 308 7.90 -19.56 -28.49
C PRO A 308 8.01 -20.54 -27.31
N PHE A 309 6.91 -20.90 -26.65
CA PHE A 309 6.94 -21.62 -25.37
C PHE A 309 6.26 -22.99 -25.38
N HIS A 310 5.31 -23.21 -26.30
CA HIS A 310 4.52 -24.46 -26.31
C HIS A 310 4.67 -25.27 -27.61
N GLY A 311 5.49 -24.81 -28.57
CA GLY A 311 5.78 -25.55 -29.80
C GLY A 311 4.58 -25.78 -30.72
N GLY A 312 3.42 -25.20 -30.41
CA GLY A 312 2.22 -25.22 -31.24
C GLY A 312 1.92 -23.85 -31.83
N ASP A 313 1.29 -23.83 -33.01
CA ASP A 313 0.80 -22.63 -33.71
C ASP A 313 -0.50 -22.09 -33.07
N GLU A 314 -0.52 -21.97 -31.74
CA GLU A 314 -1.68 -21.51 -31.00
C GLU A 314 -1.62 -20.01 -30.75
N THR A 315 -2.53 -19.29 -31.41
CA THR A 315 -2.80 -17.88 -31.13
C THR A 315 -4.06 -17.75 -30.30
N SER A 316 -4.04 -16.88 -29.30
CA SER A 316 -5.20 -16.63 -28.45
C SER A 316 -5.55 -15.15 -28.43
N VAL A 317 -6.84 -14.85 -28.46
CA VAL A 317 -7.37 -13.51 -28.26
C VAL A 317 -8.09 -13.48 -26.93
N TRP A 318 -7.70 -12.54 -26.09
CA TRP A 318 -8.28 -12.31 -24.78
C TRP A 318 -8.97 -10.95 -24.75
N LEU A 319 -9.96 -10.82 -23.87
CA LEU A 319 -10.56 -9.56 -23.48
C LEU A 319 -10.10 -9.23 -22.07
N ASN A 320 -9.47 -8.07 -21.90
CA ASN A 320 -9.00 -7.62 -20.61
C ASN A 320 -9.87 -6.45 -20.15
N ALA A 321 -10.27 -6.47 -18.89
CA ALA A 321 -11.06 -5.43 -18.27
C ALA A 321 -10.36 -4.96 -16.98
N ASP A 322 -9.83 -3.75 -16.96
CA ASP A 322 -9.40 -3.06 -15.74
C ASP A 322 -10.67 -2.50 -15.06
N LEU A 323 -11.19 -3.24 -14.08
CA LEU A 323 -12.42 -2.87 -13.37
C LEU A 323 -12.17 -1.86 -12.25
N LEU A 324 -10.99 -1.86 -11.65
CA LEU A 324 -10.60 -0.95 -10.59
C LEU A 324 -9.13 -0.55 -10.77
N GLY A 325 -8.91 0.54 -11.49
CA GLY A 325 -7.59 1.14 -11.68
C GLY A 325 -7.37 2.40 -10.85
N PHE A 326 -6.11 2.64 -10.53
CA PHE A 326 -5.62 3.82 -9.84
C PHE A 326 -4.32 4.27 -10.52
N GLU A 327 -4.17 5.56 -10.76
CA GLU A 327 -2.94 6.18 -11.23
C GLU A 327 -2.64 7.44 -10.40
N ARG A 328 -1.42 7.53 -9.90
CA ARG A 328 -0.86 8.70 -9.22
C ARG A 328 0.22 9.32 -10.09
N GLU A 329 -0.03 10.51 -10.61
CA GLU A 329 0.96 11.32 -11.30
C GLU A 329 1.68 12.24 -10.28
N LEU A 330 3.01 12.20 -10.33
CA LEU A 330 3.89 13.04 -9.54
C LEU A 330 4.21 14.31 -10.32
N SER A 331 4.55 15.40 -9.62
CA SER A 331 4.94 16.67 -10.26
C SER A 331 6.13 16.53 -11.22
N SER A 332 6.99 15.53 -11.01
CA SER A 332 8.10 15.19 -11.89
C SER A 332 7.67 14.64 -13.27
N GLY A 333 6.40 14.22 -13.42
CA GLY A 333 5.90 13.51 -14.60
C GLY A 333 5.94 12.00 -14.47
N PHE A 334 6.58 11.47 -13.43
CA PHE A 334 6.46 10.05 -13.12
C PHE A 334 5.05 9.69 -12.65
N SER A 335 4.59 8.51 -13.03
CA SER A 335 3.30 7.98 -12.63
C SER A 335 3.45 6.59 -12.01
N LEU A 336 2.70 6.33 -10.94
CA LEU A 336 2.50 5.00 -10.37
C LEU A 336 1.09 4.55 -10.71
N SER A 337 0.92 3.33 -11.23
CA SER A 337 -0.39 2.78 -11.56
C SER A 337 -0.61 1.41 -10.95
N GLY A 338 -1.86 1.09 -10.65
CA GLY A 338 -2.32 -0.24 -10.26
C GLY A 338 -3.70 -0.50 -10.83
N ALA A 339 -4.00 -1.73 -11.23
CA ALA A 339 -5.31 -2.11 -11.75
C ALA A 339 -5.67 -3.54 -11.36
N LEU A 340 -6.91 -3.71 -10.92
CA LEU A 340 -7.56 -5.01 -10.71
C LEU A 340 -8.63 -5.20 -11.78
N GLY A 341 -8.77 -6.44 -12.25
CA GLY A 341 -9.57 -6.68 -13.43
C GLY A 341 -9.92 -8.14 -13.68
N LEU A 342 -10.39 -8.40 -14.90
CA LEU A 342 -10.66 -9.73 -15.43
C LEU A 342 -10.04 -9.88 -16.82
N THR A 343 -9.56 -11.07 -17.12
CA THR A 343 -9.09 -11.46 -18.45
C THR A 343 -9.87 -12.69 -18.90
N VAL A 344 -10.57 -12.57 -20.02
CA VAL A 344 -11.44 -13.62 -20.56
C VAL A 344 -10.88 -14.10 -21.89
N LEU A 345 -10.68 -15.40 -22.06
CA LEU A 345 -10.33 -15.96 -23.36
C LEU A 345 -11.52 -15.85 -24.31
N LEU A 346 -11.40 -15.05 -25.36
CA LEU A 346 -12.44 -14.90 -26.37
C LEU A 346 -12.33 -15.96 -27.46
N TRP A 347 -11.10 -16.28 -27.85
CA TRP A 347 -10.84 -17.17 -28.97
C TRP A 347 -9.48 -17.82 -28.82
N ARG A 348 -9.41 -19.10 -29.16
CA ARG A 348 -8.17 -19.86 -29.30
C ARG A 348 -8.19 -20.51 -30.66
N ASN A 349 -7.14 -20.30 -31.45
CA ASN A 349 -6.98 -21.02 -32.70
C ASN A 349 -6.53 -22.46 -32.39
N SER A 350 -7.48 -23.33 -32.07
CA SER A 350 -7.28 -24.77 -32.14
C SER A 350 -7.89 -25.29 -33.45
N ALA A 351 -7.38 -26.40 -33.96
CA ALA A 351 -7.87 -27.05 -35.18
C ALA A 351 -9.38 -27.38 -35.14
N GLU A 352 -10.02 -27.29 -33.98
CA GLU A 352 -11.43 -27.58 -33.75
C GLU A 352 -12.35 -26.34 -33.80
N GLY A 353 -11.81 -25.12 -33.95
CA GLY A 353 -12.60 -23.95 -34.38
C GLY A 353 -13.72 -23.50 -33.44
N ASP A 354 -13.65 -23.81 -32.15
CA ASP A 354 -14.74 -23.51 -31.21
C ASP A 354 -14.68 -22.04 -30.72
N LEU A 355 -15.71 -21.27 -31.08
CA LEU A 355 -15.98 -19.92 -30.56
C LEU A 355 -16.68 -20.04 -29.20
N GLY A 356 -15.97 -20.54 -28.19
CA GLY A 356 -16.43 -20.59 -26.82
C GLY A 356 -15.82 -19.47 -25.98
N LEU A 357 -16.62 -18.86 -25.09
CA LEU A 357 -16.07 -18.08 -23.98
C LEU A 357 -15.21 -19.02 -23.13
N GLY A 358 -13.89 -18.83 -23.17
CA GLY A 358 -12.96 -19.63 -22.40
C GLY A 358 -12.85 -19.15 -20.95
N PRO A 359 -11.80 -19.53 -20.22
CA PRO A 359 -11.66 -19.20 -18.80
C PRO A 359 -11.65 -17.68 -18.58
N CYS A 360 -12.33 -17.26 -17.51
CA CYS A 360 -12.26 -15.92 -16.95
C CYS A 360 -11.27 -15.94 -15.78
N LEU A 361 -10.19 -15.19 -15.88
CA LEU A 361 -9.11 -15.15 -14.90
C LEU A 361 -9.09 -13.79 -14.20
N PRO A 362 -8.84 -13.73 -12.88
CA PRO A 362 -8.63 -12.46 -12.22
C PRO A 362 -7.33 -11.82 -12.72
N GLN A 363 -7.41 -10.57 -13.18
CA GLN A 363 -6.26 -9.79 -13.63
C GLN A 363 -5.77 -8.88 -12.52
N LEU A 364 -4.45 -8.78 -12.42
CA LEU A 364 -3.78 -7.73 -11.68
C LEU A 364 -2.71 -7.08 -12.55
N ARG A 365 -2.53 -5.77 -12.40
CA ARG A 365 -1.39 -5.03 -12.93
C ARG A 365 -0.91 -3.95 -11.98
N VAL A 366 0.40 -3.77 -11.91
CA VAL A 366 1.07 -2.62 -11.28
C VAL A 366 2.07 -2.05 -12.27
N GLY A 367 2.25 -0.74 -12.27
CA GLY A 367 3.04 -0.09 -13.29
C GLY A 367 3.71 1.19 -12.81
N VAL A 368 4.81 1.51 -13.46
CA VAL A 368 5.50 2.79 -13.34
C VAL A 368 5.63 3.39 -14.73
N GLY A 369 5.55 4.70 -14.85
CA GLY A 369 5.73 5.35 -16.15
C GLY A 369 6.13 6.80 -16.04
N SER A 370 6.35 7.43 -17.17
CA SER A 370 6.65 8.86 -17.29
C SER A 370 5.77 9.48 -18.36
N TRP A 371 5.07 10.55 -17.98
CA TRP A 371 4.34 11.42 -18.88
C TRP A 371 5.30 12.45 -19.51
N PHE A 372 5.16 12.71 -20.81
CA PHE A 372 5.96 13.67 -21.57
C PHE A 372 5.16 14.43 -22.62
#